data_AF-A0A6A0AKI6-F1
#
_entry.id   AF-A0A6A0AKI6-F1
#
_cell.length_a   1.000
_cell.length_b   1.000
_cell.length_c   1.000
_cell.angle_alpha   90.00
_cell.angle_beta   90.00
_cell.angle_gamma   90.00
#
_symmetry.space_group_name_H-M   'P 1'
#
loop_
_entity.id
_entity.type
_entity.pdbx_description
1 polymer ?
#
loop_
_entity_poly.entity_id
_entity_poly.type
_entity_poly.pdbx_seq_one_letter_code
_entity_poly.pdbx_strand_id
1 'polypeptide(L)' 'MVGVVHHCQELGVMHRDLKPENFLLTSKGPEGELKLTDFGLGVFFKPGERFRDLVGSPYYVAPGQEGGRGCLPWRLSL' A
#
# COMPACT_ATOMS: atom_id res chain seq x y z
N MET A 1 9.33 -0.51 -6.80
CA MET A 1 8.19 -0.73 -5.88
C MET A 1 8.48 -0.18 -4.48
N VAL A 2 9.53 -0.65 -3.79
CA VAL A 2 9.88 -0.21 -2.42
C VAL A 2 10.04 1.31 -2.29
N GLY A 3 10.72 1.97 -3.23
CA GLY A 3 10.91 3.43 -3.18
C GLY A 3 9.61 4.23 -3.22
N VAL A 4 8.62 3.81 -4.02
CA VAL A 4 7.31 4.48 -4.10
C VAL A 4 6.53 4.30 -2.79
N VAL A 5 6.58 3.10 -2.22
CA VAL A 5 5.94 2.81 -0.92
C VAL A 5 6.59 3.61 0.21
N HIS A 6 7.92 3.73 0.22
CA HIS A 6 8.66 4.54 1.19
C HIS A 6 8.26 6.01 1.09
N HIS A 7 8.14 6.55 -0.12
CA HIS A 7 7.70 7.93 -0.32
C HIS A 7 6.29 8.18 0.21
N CYS A 8 5.35 7.26 -0.02
CA CYS A 8 4.01 7.34 0.58
C CYS A 8 4.06 7.31 2.12
N GLN A 9 4.94 6.49 2.69
CA GLN A 9 5.14 6.42 4.13
C GLN A 9 5.66 7.74 4.71
N GLU A 10 6.62 8.40 4.06
CA GLU A 10 7.12 9.72 4.45
C GLU A 10 6.03 10.79 4.44
N LEU A 11 5.10 10.69 3.48
CA LEU A 11 3.93 11.56 3.38
C LEU A 11 2.81 11.21 4.38
N GLY A 12 2.98 10.13 5.16
CA GLY A 12 1.98 9.68 6.12
C GLY A 12 0.71 9.11 5.48
N VAL A 13 0.79 8.63 4.23
CA VAL A 13 -0.32 8.06 3.47
C VAL A 13 -0.13 6.57 3.34
N MET A 14 -1.11 5.74 3.68
CA MET A 14 -1.12 4.30 3.43
C MET A 14 -2.05 3.98 2.27
N HIS A 15 -1.58 3.25 1.25
CA HIS A 15 -2.38 2.91 0.06
C HIS A 15 -3.49 1.88 0.34
N ARG A 16 -3.22 0.92 1.23
CA ARG A 16 -4.09 -0.22 1.62
C ARG A 16 -4.47 -1.22 0.51
N ASP A 17 -4.21 -0.92 -0.77
CA ASP A 17 -4.37 -1.89 -1.89
C ASP A 17 -3.12 -1.92 -2.78
N LEU A 18 -2.00 -2.44 -2.26
CA LEU A 18 -0.77 -2.57 -3.03
C LEU A 18 -0.80 -3.87 -3.85
N LYS A 19 -0.87 -3.72 -5.17
CA LYS A 19 -0.87 -4.84 -6.12
C LYS A 19 -0.18 -4.40 -7.42
N PRO A 20 0.42 -5.33 -8.20
CA PRO A 20 1.14 -4.99 -9.43
C PRO A 20 0.32 -4.12 -10.40
N GLU A 21 -0.99 -4.34 -10.47
CA GLU A 21 -1.91 -3.61 -11.33
C GLU A 21 -1.99 -2.11 -10.99
N ASN A 22 -1.70 -1.74 -9.75
CA ASN A 22 -1.67 -0.35 -9.29
C ASN A 22 -0.30 0.31 -9.51
N PHE A 23 0.71 -0.41 -10.02
CA PHE A 23 1.99 0.15 -10.39
C PHE A 23 2.09 0.33 -11.90
N LEU A 24 2.07 1.59 -12.34
CA LEU A 24 2.15 1.95 -13.75
C LEU A 24 3.54 2.49 -14.07
N LEU A 25 4.03 2.18 -15.27
CA LEU A 25 5.22 2.82 -15.82
C LEU A 25 4.80 4.02 -16.66
N THR A 26 5.51 5.14 -16.53
CA THR A 26 5.24 6.34 -17.33
C THR A 26 5.57 6.16 -18.81
N SER A 27 6.42 5.19 -19.15
CA SER A 27 6.86 4.87 -20.50
C SER A 27 7.18 3.39 -20.64
N LYS A 28 7.16 2.88 -21.88
CA LYS A 28 7.56 1.51 -22.23
C LYS A 28 9.08 1.33 -22.32
N GLY A 29 9.84 2.43 -22.37
CA GLY A 29 11.30 2.40 -22.41
C GLY A 29 11.94 2.18 -21.03
N PRO A 30 13.26 1.93 -20.98
CA PRO A 30 13.98 1.69 -19.73
C PRO A 30 13.99 2.89 -18.77
N GLU A 31 13.74 4.10 -19.28
CA GLU A 31 13.62 5.34 -18.51
C GLU A 31 12.21 5.54 -17.90
N GLY A 32 11.32 4.56 -18.05
CA GLY A 32 9.97 4.62 -17.49
C GLY A 32 10.00 4.64 -15.97
N GLU A 33 9.45 5.71 -15.38
CA GLU A 33 9.31 5.83 -13.93
C GLU A 33 8.13 4.99 -13.43
N LEU A 34 8.30 4.32 -12.30
CA LEU A 34 7.22 3.58 -11.64
C LEU A 34 6.37 4.52 -10.78
N LYS A 35 5.06 4.57 -11.05
CA LYS A 35 4.08 5.35 -10.31
C LYS A 35 3.02 4.45 -9.69
N LEU A 36 2.64 4.74 -8.46
CA LEU A 36 1.53 4.10 -7.77
C LEU A 36 0.24 4.88 -8.07
N THR A 37 -0.82 4.16 -8.43
CA THR A 37 -2.15 4.71 -8.73
C THR A 37 -3.23 4.05 -7.88
N ASP A 38 -4.43 4.63 -7.91
CA ASP A 38 -5.64 4.13 -7.27
C ASP A 38 -5.63 4.19 -5.72
N PHE A 39 -5.53 5.40 -5.19
CA PHE A 39 -5.68 5.70 -3.76
C PHE A 39 -7.15 5.69 -3.30
N GLY A 40 -8.06 5.01 -4.01
CA GLY A 40 -9.48 4.92 -3.61
C GLY A 40 -9.68 4.28 -2.24
N LEU A 41 -8.74 3.41 -1.83
CA LEU A 41 -8.65 2.85 -0.49
C LEU A 41 -7.57 3.52 0.36
N GLY A 42 -6.92 4.59 -0.09
CA GLY A 42 -5.85 5.25 0.65
C GLY A 42 -6.34 5.98 1.90
N VAL A 43 -5.52 6.04 2.96
CA VAL A 43 -5.79 6.82 4.18
C VAL A 43 -4.53 7.50 4.69
N PHE A 44 -4.69 8.63 5.37
CA PHE A 44 -3.63 9.18 6.21
C PHE A 44 -3.53 8.39 7.51
N PHE A 45 -2.31 8.23 8.03
CA PHE A 45 -2.08 7.54 9.30
C PHE A 45 -1.05 8.31 10.13
N LYS A 46 -1.07 8.06 11.44
CA LYS A 46 -0.02 8.50 12.37
C LYS A 46 0.86 7.33 12.78
N PRO A 47 2.16 7.53 13.05
CA PRO A 47 3.01 6.50 13.60
C PRO A 47 2.39 5.87 14.86
N GLY A 48 2.31 4.53 14.89
CA GLY A 48 1.71 3.77 16.00
C GLY A 48 0.21 3.51 15.88
N GLU A 49 -0.47 4.10 14.90
CA GLU A 49 -1.88 3.80 14.60
C GLU A 49 -2.04 2.37 14.08
N ARG A 50 -3.20 1.75 14.33
CA ARG A 50 -3.51 0.39 13.86
C ARG A 50 -4.86 0.37 13.16
N PHE A 51 -4.90 -0.28 12.00
CA PHE A 51 -6.11 -0.44 11.19
C PHE A 51 -6.66 -1.85 11.33
N ARG A 52 -7.98 -1.97 11.52
CA ARG A 52 -8.69 -3.25 11.68
C ARG A 52 -9.61 -3.57 10.51
N ASP A 53 -9.81 -2.62 9.61
CA ASP A 53 -10.64 -2.82 8.43
C ASP A 53 -9.98 -3.85 7.51
N LEU A 54 -10.77 -4.82 7.05
CA LEU A 54 -10.36 -5.76 6.01
C LEU A 54 -10.57 -5.07 4.66
N VAL A 55 -9.51 -4.45 4.14
CA VAL A 55 -9.53 -3.70 2.89
C VAL A 55 -8.32 -4.07 2.03
N GLY A 56 -8.52 -4.00 0.71
CA GLY A 56 -7.52 -4.40 -0.28
C GLY A 56 -7.90 -5.69 -1.01
N SER A 57 -7.12 -6.00 -2.04
CA SER A 57 -7.33 -7.17 -2.88
C SER A 57 -6.99 -8.46 -2.11
N PRO A 58 -7.84 -9.51 -2.13
CA PRO A 58 -7.76 -10.65 -1.20
C PRO A 58 -6.39 -11.33 -1.07
N TYR A 59 -5.62 -11.40 -2.16
CA TYR A 59 -4.29 -12.04 -2.17
C TYR A 59 -3.16 -11.17 -1.61
N TYR A 60 -3.39 -9.86 -1.44
CA TYR A 60 -2.41 -8.88 -0.99
C TYR A 60 -2.72 -8.31 0.40
N VAL A 61 -3.79 -8.81 1.04
CA VAL A 61 -4.17 -8.44 2.41
C VAL A 61 -3.17 -9.01 3.42
N ALA A 62 -2.88 -8.24 4.47
CA ALA A 62 -2.01 -8.66 5.57
C ALA A 62 -2.68 -9.70 6.49
N PRO A 63 -2.00 -10.79 6.93
CA PRO A 63 -2.58 -11.87 7.75
C PRO A 63 -3.07 -11.41 9.14
N GLY A 64 -2.68 -10.22 9.60
CA GLY A 64 -3.25 -9.64 10.81
C GLY A 64 -4.68 -9.12 10.58
N GLN A 65 -4.98 -8.55 9.40
CA GLN A 65 -6.30 -8.02 9.07
C GLN A 65 -7.35 -9.14 8.93
N GLU A 66 -6.97 -10.26 8.31
CA GLU A 66 -7.87 -11.43 8.14
C GLU A 66 -8.40 -11.97 9.48
N GLY A 67 -7.59 -11.90 10.53
CA GLY A 67 -7.99 -12.30 11.89
C GLY A 67 -8.65 -11.20 12.72
N GLY A 68 -8.99 -10.05 12.12
CA GLY A 68 -9.50 -8.87 12.84
C GLY A 68 -8.49 -8.24 13.81
N ARG A 69 -7.20 -8.63 13.73
CA ARG A 69 -6.13 -8.07 14.55
C ARG A 69 -5.66 -6.79 13.87
N GLY A 70 -5.71 -5.68 14.59
CA GLY A 70 -5.24 -4.40 14.05
C GLY A 70 -3.79 -4.51 13.56
N CYS A 71 -3.56 -4.16 12.29
CA CYS A 71 -2.24 -4.15 11.67
C CYS A 71 -1.63 -2.75 11.73
N LEU A 72 -0.31 -2.71 11.89
CA LEU A 72 0.45 -1.48 11.66
C LEU A 72 0.40 -1.10 10.17
N PRO A 73 0.48 0.20 9.85
CA PRO A 73 0.64 0.69 8.50
C PRO A 73 1.77 -0.06 7.79
N TRP A 74 1.53 -0.46 6.54
CA TRP A 74 2.52 -1.08 5.66
C TRP A 74 3.09 -2.43 6.11
N ARG A 75 2.49 -3.08 7.12
CA ARG A 75 2.80 -4.48 7.42
C ARG A 75 2.23 -5.36 6.31
N LEU A 76 2.97 -5.49 5.22
CA LEU A 76 2.61 -6.32 4.07
C LEU A 76 2.81 -7.79 4.40
N SER A 77 2.02 -8.64 3.76
CA SER A 77 2.33 -10.04 3.51
C SER A 77 3.46 -10.08 2.48
N LEU A 78 4.70 -10.18 2.94
CA LEU A 78 5.78 -10.71 2.11
C LEU A 78 6.17 -12.07 2.68
#